data_AF-A0A226MEM4-F1
#
_entry.id   AF-A0A226MEM4-F1
#
_cell.length_a   1.000
_cell.length_b   1.000
_cell.length_c   1.000
_cell.angle_alpha   90.00
_cell.angle_beta   90.00
_cell.angle_gamma   90.00
#
_symmetry.space_group_name_H-M   'P 1'
#
loop_
_entity.id
_entity.type
_entity.pdbx_description
1 polymer ?
#
loop_
_entity_poly.entity_id
_entity_poly.type
_entity_poly.pdbx_seq_one_letter_code
_entity_poly.pdbx_strand_id
1 'polypeptide(L)'
;DDYLDCFGDPALTGKVGTDIQDNKCSWLVVQCLQRITPAQRRVLEENYGQKEPEKVAKVKELYESVGMKALFLQYEEGSYRRLRDLIDRRSNRLPKEIFLGLAGKIYKRQK
;
A
#
# COMPACT_ATOMS: atom_id res chain seq x y z
N ASP A 1 -1.41 5.29 1.97
CA ASP A 1 -0.57 5.38 3.17
C ASP A 1 0.08 4.06 3.49
N ASP A 2 -0.69 2.99 3.67
CA ASP A 2 -0.21 1.66 4.09
C ASP A 2 1.02 1.15 3.32
N TYR A 3 1.05 1.34 1.99
CA TYR A 3 2.22 1.02 1.17
C TYR A 3 3.46 1.81 1.59
N LEU A 4 3.32 3.13 1.76
CA LEU A 4 4.41 4.01 2.16
C LEU A 4 4.85 3.77 3.61
N ASP A 5 3.96 3.30 4.49
CA ASP A 5 4.35 2.92 5.85
C ASP A 5 5.32 1.72 5.84
N CYS A 6 5.04 0.71 5.01
CA CYS A 6 5.91 -0.47 4.93
C CYS A 6 7.16 -0.29 4.04
N PHE A 7 6.99 0.32 2.86
CA PHE A 7 7.98 0.38 1.78
C PHE A 7 8.47 1.79 1.46
N GLY A 8 7.90 2.84 2.07
CA GLY A 8 8.37 4.20 1.86
C GLY A 8 9.75 4.41 2.49
N ASP A 9 10.54 5.28 1.88
CA ASP A 9 11.83 5.68 2.42
C ASP A 9 11.61 6.58 3.65
N PRO A 10 12.09 6.20 4.85
CA PRO A 10 11.99 7.01 6.05
C PRO A 10 12.54 8.43 5.90
N ALA A 11 13.54 8.65 5.03
CA ALA A 11 14.09 9.97 4.74
C ALA A 11 13.09 10.87 3.98
N LEU A 12 12.19 10.28 3.20
CA LEU A 12 11.16 11.00 2.43
C LEU A 12 9.85 11.13 3.23
N THR A 13 9.45 10.08 3.94
CA THR A 13 8.21 10.05 4.73
C THR A 13 8.34 10.77 6.08
N GLY A 14 9.57 10.95 6.57
CA GLY A 14 9.85 11.58 7.86
C GLY A 14 9.52 10.70 9.08
N LYS A 15 9.16 9.43 8.86
CA LYS A 15 8.84 8.48 9.91
C LYS A 15 9.24 7.06 9.52
N VAL A 16 9.53 6.23 10.53
CA VAL A 16 9.62 4.78 10.36
C VAL A 16 8.21 4.22 10.48
N GLY A 17 7.78 3.43 9.50
CA GLY A 17 6.45 2.80 9.56
C GLY A 17 6.36 1.73 10.64
N THR A 18 5.16 1.62 11.22
CA THR A 18 4.86 0.78 12.38
C THR A 18 3.64 -0.12 12.17
N ASP A 19 3.01 -0.10 11.00
CA ASP A 19 1.75 -0.82 10.75
C ASP A 19 1.84 -2.33 11.05
N ILE A 20 3.00 -2.94 10.81
CA ILE A 20 3.24 -4.36 11.12
C ILE A 20 3.31 -4.57 12.64
N GLN A 21 4.09 -3.77 13.35
CA GLN A 21 4.27 -3.87 14.80
C GLN A 21 2.98 -3.55 15.56
N ASP A 22 2.20 -2.60 15.05
CA ASP A 22 0.95 -2.13 15.64
C ASP A 22 -0.22 -3.08 15.34
N ASN A 23 0.03 -4.20 14.66
CA ASN A 23 -0.99 -5.18 14.25
C ASN A 23 -2.15 -4.52 13.46
N LYS A 24 -1.85 -3.53 12.64
CA LYS A 24 -2.89 -2.80 11.91
C LYS A 24 -3.47 -3.66 10.79
N CYS A 25 -4.78 -3.50 10.57
CA CYS A 25 -5.48 -4.04 9.41
C CYS A 25 -5.17 -3.19 8.16
N SER A 26 -3.90 -3.20 7.74
CA SER A 26 -3.44 -2.49 6.56
C SER A 26 -3.88 -3.20 5.27
N TRP A 27 -3.96 -2.45 4.17
CA TRP A 27 -4.20 -3.00 2.85
C TRP A 27 -3.19 -4.10 2.50
N LEU A 28 -1.92 -3.94 2.92
CA LEU A 28 -0.86 -4.91 2.66
C LEU A 28 -1.14 -6.27 3.29
N VAL A 29 -1.53 -6.32 4.56
CA VAL A 29 -1.77 -7.61 5.24
C VAL A 29 -3.00 -8.32 4.66
N VAL A 30 -4.06 -7.57 4.37
CA VAL A 30 -5.29 -8.11 3.77
C VAL A 30 -5.01 -8.69 2.39
N GLN A 31 -4.26 -7.98 1.55
CA GLN A 31 -3.89 -8.47 0.23
C GLN A 31 -2.89 -9.64 0.30
N CYS A 32 -1.95 -9.63 1.24
CA CYS A 32 -1.02 -10.74 1.44
C CYS A 32 -1.76 -12.03 1.82
N LEU A 33 -2.69 -11.96 2.77
CA LEU A 33 -3.51 -13.09 3.22
C LEU A 33 -4.28 -13.79 2.09
N GLN A 34 -4.66 -13.06 1.05
CA GLN A 34 -5.36 -13.61 -0.12
C GLN A 34 -4.46 -14.38 -1.09
N ARG A 35 -3.14 -14.27 -0.96
CA ARG A 35 -2.15 -14.76 -1.94
C ARG A 35 -1.18 -15.79 -1.38
N ILE A 36 -1.05 -15.86 -0.06
CA ILE A 36 -0.09 -16.74 0.60
C ILE A 36 -0.58 -18.18 0.71
N THR A 37 0.38 -19.10 0.68
CA THR A 37 0.16 -20.51 1.02
C THR A 37 -0.07 -20.70 2.52
N PRO A 38 -0.59 -21.86 2.98
CA PRO A 38 -0.73 -22.16 4.40
C PRO A 38 0.59 -22.07 5.19
N ALA A 39 1.72 -22.42 4.57
CA ALA A 39 3.04 -22.32 5.21
C ALA A 39 3.46 -20.86 5.41
N GLN A 40 3.32 -20.04 4.36
CA GLN A 40 3.56 -18.59 4.43
C GLN A 40 2.59 -17.89 5.40
N ARG A 41 1.35 -18.38 5.51
CA ARG A 41 0.37 -17.87 6.47
C ARG A 41 0.83 -18.05 7.91
N ARG A 42 1.43 -19.19 8.26
CA ARG A 42 2.01 -19.39 9.61
C ARG A 42 3.12 -18.38 9.87
N VAL A 43 4.00 -18.14 8.89
CA VAL A 43 5.04 -17.10 9.00
C VAL A 43 4.41 -15.73 9.26
N LEU A 44 3.33 -15.37 8.55
CA LEU A 44 2.64 -14.11 8.80
C LEU A 44 2.06 -14.07 10.22
N GLU A 45 1.33 -15.09 10.65
CA GLU A 45 0.67 -15.15 11.97
C GLU A 45 1.65 -15.13 13.15
N GLU A 46 2.83 -15.74 13.02
CA GLU A 46 3.86 -15.78 14.08
C GLU A 46 4.62 -14.45 14.23
N ASN A 47 4.64 -13.62 13.18
CA ASN A 47 5.51 -12.45 13.09
C ASN A 47 4.76 -11.11 13.01
N TYR A 48 3.50 -11.09 12.54
CA TYR A 48 2.70 -9.87 12.45
C TYR A 48 2.23 -9.41 13.85
N GLY A 49 2.20 -8.09 14.09
CA GLY A 49 1.85 -7.52 15.39
C GLY A 49 2.94 -7.62 16.46
N GLN A 50 4.15 -8.01 16.07
CA GLN A 50 5.28 -8.21 16.97
C GLN A 50 6.25 -7.04 16.87
N LYS A 51 6.86 -6.65 18.00
CA LYS A 51 7.69 -5.44 18.09
C LYS A 51 9.15 -5.69 17.72
N GLU A 52 9.58 -6.94 17.75
CA GLU A 52 10.94 -7.36 17.46
C GLU A 52 11.29 -7.08 15.99
N PRO A 53 12.40 -6.36 15.71
CA PRO A 53 12.79 -6.00 14.34
C PRO A 53 12.95 -7.20 13.40
N GLU A 54 13.43 -8.34 13.93
CA GLU A 54 13.59 -9.58 13.16
C GLU A 54 12.25 -10.14 12.67
N LYS A 55 11.20 -10.03 13.48
CA LYS A 55 9.86 -10.48 13.10
C LYS A 55 9.23 -9.55 12.07
N VAL A 56 9.43 -8.24 12.23
CA VAL A 56 9.03 -7.26 11.21
C VAL A 56 9.74 -7.51 9.89
N ALA A 57 11.04 -7.81 9.92
CA ALA A 57 11.82 -8.14 8.73
C ALA A 57 11.26 -9.38 8.01
N LYS A 58 10.92 -10.45 8.74
CA LYS A 58 10.28 -11.65 8.17
C LYS A 58 8.95 -11.34 7.46
N VAL A 59 8.12 -10.46 8.03
CA VAL A 59 6.88 -10.02 7.36
C VAL A 59 7.18 -9.24 6.08
N LYS A 60 8.18 -8.34 6.11
CA LYS A 60 8.59 -7.57 4.94
C LYS A 60 9.16 -8.48 3.84
N GLU A 61 10.00 -9.44 4.18
CA GLU A 61 10.51 -10.46 3.25
C GLU A 61 9.38 -11.28 2.63
N LEU A 62 8.40 -11.68 3.45
CA LEU A 62 7.21 -12.37 2.94
C LEU A 62 6.47 -11.50 1.92
N TYR A 63 6.26 -10.21 2.20
CA TYR A 63 5.63 -9.29 1.25
C TYR A 63 6.40 -9.14 -0.06
N GLU A 64 7.74 -9.09 -0.02
CA GLU A 64 8.57 -9.11 -1.23
C GLU A 64 8.37 -10.42 -2.00
N SER A 65 8.42 -11.56 -1.30
CA SER A 65 8.34 -12.89 -1.93
C SER A 65 7.03 -13.13 -2.67
N VAL A 66 5.92 -12.52 -2.22
CA VAL A 66 4.61 -12.61 -2.87
C VAL A 66 4.31 -11.44 -3.81
N GLY A 67 5.30 -10.59 -4.08
CA GLY A 67 5.21 -9.53 -5.09
C GLY A 67 4.30 -8.36 -4.69
N MET A 68 4.20 -8.03 -3.39
CA MET A 68 3.30 -6.97 -2.90
C MET A 68 3.57 -5.59 -3.51
N LYS A 69 4.84 -5.26 -3.82
CA LYS A 69 5.20 -4.02 -4.51
C LYS A 69 4.57 -3.95 -5.90
N ALA A 70 4.74 -5.01 -6.70
CA ALA A 70 4.19 -5.07 -8.04
C ALA A 70 2.66 -4.98 -8.02
N LEU A 71 2.03 -5.66 -7.05
CA LEU A 71 0.58 -5.60 -6.85
C LEU A 71 0.11 -4.18 -6.54
N PHE A 72 0.79 -3.47 -5.64
CA PHE A 72 0.45 -2.09 -5.33
C PHE A 72 0.58 -1.18 -6.55
N LEU A 73 1.65 -1.29 -7.33
CA LEU A 73 1.85 -0.49 -8.54
C LEU A 73 0.74 -0.73 -9.57
N GLN A 74 0.32 -1.98 -9.76
CA GLN A 74 -0.82 -2.31 -10.63
C GLN A 74 -2.13 -1.70 -10.10
N TYR A 75 -2.36 -1.79 -8.79
CA TYR A 75 -3.53 -1.22 -8.14
C TYR A 75 -3.57 0.31 -8.24
N GLU A 76 -2.44 0.99 -8.00
CA GLU A 76 -2.30 2.44 -8.09
C GLU A 76 -2.62 2.92 -9.50
N GLU A 77 -1.96 2.33 -10.50
CA GLU A 77 -2.15 2.68 -11.91
C GLU A 77 -3.59 2.42 -12.36
N GLY A 78 -4.16 1.27 -12.02
CA GLY A 78 -5.56 0.95 -12.33
C GLY A 78 -6.54 1.91 -11.64
N SER A 79 -6.26 2.29 -10.39
CA SER A 79 -7.10 3.23 -9.63
C SER A 79 -7.05 4.63 -10.22
N TYR A 80 -5.86 5.10 -10.64
CA TYR A 80 -5.71 6.38 -11.30
C TYR A 80 -6.44 6.44 -12.64
N ARG A 81 -6.34 5.39 -13.46
CA ARG A 81 -7.10 5.27 -14.72
C ARG A 81 -8.61 5.35 -14.48
N ARG A 82 -9.13 4.55 -13.54
CA ARG A 82 -10.56 4.59 -13.18
C ARG A 82 -10.99 5.98 -12.70
N LEU A 83 -10.16 6.65 -11.90
CA LEU A 83 -10.45 8.00 -11.41
C LEU A 83 -10.51 9.00 -12.57
N ARG A 84 -9.57 8.94 -13.50
CA ARG A 84 -9.56 9.78 -14.70
C ARG A 84 -10.82 9.56 -15.55
N ASP A 85 -11.20 8.31 -15.79
CA ASP A 85 -12.42 7.98 -16.53
C ASP A 85 -13.68 8.54 -15.86
N LEU A 86 -13.74 8.49 -14.52
CA LEU A 86 -14.84 9.06 -13.74
C LEU A 86 -14.89 10.59 -13.87
N ILE A 87 -13.74 11.25 -13.77
CA ILE A 87 -13.63 12.70 -13.99
C ILE A 87 -14.12 13.04 -15.40
N ASP A 88 -13.70 12.28 -16.41
CA ASP A 88 -14.08 12.55 -17.79
C ASP A 88 -15.59 12.42 -18.05
N ARG A 89 -16.24 11.46 -17.38
CA ARG A 89 -17.68 11.17 -17.55
C ARG A 89 -18.60 12.00 -16.66
N ARG A 90 -18.12 12.54 -15.54
CA ARG A 90 -18.97 13.11 -14.47
C ARG A 90 -18.75 14.60 -14.22
N SER A 91 -17.72 15.22 -14.78
CA SER A 91 -17.38 16.64 -14.54
C SER A 91 -18.26 17.65 -15.31
N ASN A 92 -19.57 17.39 -15.40
CA ASN A 92 -20.47 18.18 -16.25
C ASN A 92 -20.78 19.58 -15.67
N ARG A 93 -20.52 19.80 -14.37
CA ARG A 93 -20.85 21.03 -13.64
C ARG A 93 -19.64 21.81 -13.13
N LEU A 94 -18.48 21.16 -13.07
CA LEU A 94 -17.25 21.72 -12.53
C LEU A 94 -16.10 21.42 -13.48
N PRO A 95 -15.13 22.34 -13.65
CA PRO A 95 -13.97 22.09 -14.50
C PRO A 95 -13.22 20.80 -14.11
N LYS A 96 -12.90 19.97 -15.10
CA LYS A 96 -12.16 18.70 -14.91
C LYS A 96 -10.81 18.93 -14.25
N GLU A 97 -10.21 20.08 -14.54
CA GLU A 97 -8.90 20.53 -14.09
C GLU A 97 -8.80 20.58 -12.56
N ILE A 98 -9.91 20.91 -11.87
CA ILE A 98 -9.96 20.89 -10.40
C ILE A 98 -9.72 19.47 -9.89
N PHE A 99 -10.45 18.50 -10.43
CA PHE A 99 -10.33 17.10 -10.01
C PHE A 99 -9.01 16.48 -10.45
N LEU A 100 -8.53 16.80 -11.66
CA LEU A 100 -7.22 16.36 -12.16
C LEU A 100 -6.09 16.92 -11.31
N GLY A 101 -6.18 18.19 -10.88
CA GLY A 101 -5.22 18.80 -9.97
C GLY A 101 -5.17 18.10 -8.60
N LEU A 102 -6.33 17.73 -8.05
CA LEU A 102 -6.39 16.93 -6.81
C LEU A 102 -5.84 15.52 -7.00
N ALA A 103 -6.21 14.84 -8.08
CA ALA A 103 -5.73 13.49 -8.40
C ALA A 103 -4.21 13.48 -8.61
N GLY A 104 -3.65 14.49 -9.27
CA GLY A 104 -2.22 14.64 -9.50
C GLY A 104 -1.41 14.83 -8.22
N LYS A 105 -1.99 15.43 -7.17
CA LYS A 105 -1.32 15.58 -5.86
C LYS A 105 -1.16 14.26 -5.11
N ILE A 106 -2.03 13.28 -5.37
CA ILE A 106 -2.04 12.00 -4.64
C ILE A 106 -1.43 10.85 -5.43
N TYR A 107 -1.46 10.91 -6.76
CA TYR A 107 -0.88 9.89 -7.63
C TYR A 107 0.65 9.85 -7.50
N LYS A 108 1.21 8.65 -7.25
CA LYS A 108 2.67 8.44 -7.10
C LYS A 108 3.34 9.32 -6.05
N ARG A 109 2.59 9.77 -5.04
CA ARG A 109 3.16 10.52 -3.93
C ARG A 109 4.15 9.66 -3.16
N GLN A 110 5.22 10.28 -2.68
CA GLN A 110 6.29 9.63 -1.92
C GLN A 110 6.18 9.85 -0.41
N LYS A 111 5.20 10.66 0.03
CA LYS A 111 4.92 10.98 1.43
C LYS A 111 3.46 11.36 1.63
#